data_AF-A0A3S1F850-F1
#
_entry.id   AF-A0A3S1F850-F1
#
_cell.length_a   1.000
_cell.length_b   1.000
_cell.length_c   1.000
_cell.angle_alpha   90.00
_cell.angle_beta   90.00
_cell.angle_gamma   90.00
#
_symmetry.space_group_name_H-M   'P 1'
#
loop_
_entity.id
_entity.type
_entity.pdbx_description
1 polymer ?
#
loop_
_entity_poly.entity_id
_entity_poly.type
_entity_poly.pdbx_seq_one_letter_code
_entity_poly.pdbx_strand_id
1 'polypeptide(L)'
;ADALIAKVKTRMSRLRVGSPLDKNTDIGPLVDLTQLDRVKGLVAEGARQGAVCWQPDAALPSSGYYHLPTLATGVSPANILAQEEVFGPVLATMTFRNTEEAIELANNTRYGLAASVWSENINLALHVAPQLKAGVVWVNGTNMFDAACGFGGYRESGFGREGGREGMFEYLSAKLPLGPVIKPATISAQPVEQADGSAIDRTAKLFIGGKQVRPDGNYSLAIATAKGKLAGEVGLGSRKDIRDAVSAARGAKAWPEATAYNRSQVLYYLAENLSGRAGEFAARLTELTGATPKAAREEVEQSIERLFLYAGLADKFEGRVHQPPARAVTLALHEPVGVVGIVAPDSSPLLGLISLVAPALAMGNTVVAVPSERYPLLATDLYQVIEYSDIPSGAINIVTGRSAELAGVLAKHDDVDGLWVFADAETCAKAEAESVGNLKRVWSGNGRGIDWASDEAAGDAFLRRAVEVKNVWVPYGD
;
A
#
# COMPACT_ATOMS: atom_id res chain seq x y z
N ALA A 1 -3.57 25.32 24.51
CA ALA A 1 -4.03 25.82 23.19
C ALA A 1 -4.06 27.35 23.14
N ASP A 2 -4.79 28.00 24.05
CA ASP A 2 -5.06 29.45 24.01
C ASP A 2 -3.82 30.34 23.90
N ALA A 3 -2.76 30.04 24.66
CA ALA A 3 -1.50 30.80 24.58
C ALA A 3 -0.84 30.74 23.18
N LEU A 4 -0.92 29.59 22.49
CA LEU A 4 -0.42 29.46 21.12
C LEU A 4 -1.31 30.22 20.15
N ILE A 5 -2.64 30.06 20.25
CA ILE A 5 -3.62 30.76 19.40
C ILE A 5 -3.44 32.28 19.52
N ALA A 6 -3.26 32.82 20.73
CA ALA A 6 -3.03 34.24 20.94
C ALA A 6 -1.74 34.73 20.23
N LYS A 7 -0.64 33.99 20.36
CA LYS A 7 0.62 34.28 19.67
C LYS A 7 0.45 34.22 18.15
N VAL A 8 -0.25 33.20 17.63
CA VAL A 8 -0.54 33.05 16.20
C VAL A 8 -1.34 34.25 15.69
N LYS A 9 -2.42 34.66 16.37
CA LYS A 9 -3.19 35.86 16.00
C LYS A 9 -2.31 37.12 15.95
N THR A 10 -1.49 37.34 16.98
CA THR A 10 -0.55 38.49 16.99
C THR A 10 0.44 38.45 15.83
N ARG A 11 0.95 37.27 15.46
CA ARG A 11 1.86 37.13 14.31
C ARG A 11 1.14 37.33 12.98
N MET A 12 -0.05 36.75 12.80
CA MET A 12 -0.87 36.90 11.61
C MET A 12 -1.26 38.36 11.35
N SER A 13 -1.57 39.15 12.40
CA SER A 13 -1.87 40.59 12.27
C SER A 13 -0.71 41.43 11.76
N ARG A 14 0.52 40.89 11.72
CA ARG A 14 1.70 41.59 11.20
C ARG A 14 1.99 41.26 9.74
N LEU A 15 1.28 40.29 9.15
CA LEU A 15 1.46 39.91 7.75
C LEU A 15 0.84 40.99 6.85
N ARG A 16 1.63 41.50 5.90
CA ARG A 16 1.23 42.51 4.94
C ARG A 16 0.58 41.86 3.73
N VAL A 17 -0.71 42.14 3.51
CA VAL A 17 -1.44 41.74 2.32
C VAL A 17 -1.32 42.85 1.28
N GLY A 18 -0.81 42.54 0.09
CA GLY A 18 -0.47 43.59 -0.87
C GLY A 18 0.05 43.11 -2.21
N SER A 19 0.59 44.04 -3.00
CA SER A 19 1.11 43.75 -4.34
C SER A 19 2.23 42.70 -4.28
N PRO A 20 2.21 41.64 -5.12
CA PRO A 20 3.27 40.64 -5.15
C PRO A 20 4.60 41.18 -5.70
N LEU A 21 4.59 42.38 -6.30
CA LEU A 21 5.79 43.08 -6.76
C LEU A 21 6.48 43.88 -5.66
N ASP A 22 5.79 44.13 -4.55
CA ASP A 22 6.41 44.74 -3.38
C ASP A 22 7.11 43.67 -2.55
N LYS A 23 8.43 43.81 -2.38
CA LYS A 23 9.26 42.90 -1.57
C LYS A 23 8.87 42.88 -0.09
N ASN A 24 8.04 43.82 0.32
CA ASN A 24 7.47 43.89 1.66
C ASN A 24 6.18 43.07 1.83
N THR A 25 5.52 42.65 0.76
CA THR A 25 4.31 41.85 0.87
C THR A 25 4.62 40.47 1.40
N ASP A 26 3.85 40.01 2.38
CA ASP A 26 3.91 38.65 2.91
C ASP A 26 2.86 37.74 2.26
N ILE A 27 1.69 38.30 1.91
CA ILE A 27 0.57 37.57 1.30
C ILE A 27 0.13 38.29 0.02
N GLY A 28 0.39 37.66 -1.11
CA GLY A 28 -0.07 38.11 -2.43
C GLY A 28 -1.52 37.74 -2.74
N PRO A 29 -2.02 38.06 -3.95
CA PRO A 29 -3.34 37.65 -4.39
C PRO A 29 -3.37 36.13 -4.63
N LEU A 30 -4.55 35.54 -4.50
CA LEU A 30 -4.86 34.22 -5.04
C LEU A 30 -4.76 34.26 -6.57
N VAL A 31 -4.51 33.09 -7.16
CA VAL A 31 -4.19 32.94 -8.59
C VAL A 31 -5.32 33.45 -9.51
N ASP A 32 -6.58 33.24 -9.13
CA ASP A 32 -7.75 33.67 -9.89
C ASP A 32 -9.00 33.86 -9.00
N LEU A 33 -10.09 34.30 -9.63
CA LEU A 33 -11.38 34.51 -8.99
C LEU A 33 -12.01 33.19 -8.51
N THR A 34 -11.92 32.13 -9.29
CA THR A 34 -12.44 30.79 -8.94
C THR A 34 -11.84 30.30 -7.62
N GLN A 35 -10.54 30.51 -7.46
CA GLN A 35 -9.81 30.14 -6.25
C GLN A 35 -10.21 31.00 -5.06
N LEU A 36 -10.40 32.31 -5.27
CA LEU A 36 -10.92 33.21 -4.23
C LEU A 36 -12.31 32.78 -3.75
N ASP A 37 -13.21 32.49 -4.68
CA ASP A 37 -14.57 32.05 -4.38
C ASP A 37 -14.59 30.69 -3.68
N ARG A 38 -13.71 29.76 -4.09
CA ARG A 38 -13.52 28.47 -3.40
C ARG A 38 -13.07 28.65 -1.96
N VAL A 39 -12.03 29.46 -1.71
CA VAL A 39 -11.52 29.71 -0.35
C VAL A 39 -12.61 30.35 0.52
N LYS A 40 -13.30 31.38 0.01
CA LYS A 40 -14.41 32.02 0.71
C LYS A 40 -15.54 31.04 1.02
N GLY A 41 -15.90 30.19 0.06
CA GLY A 41 -16.92 29.16 0.22
C GLY A 41 -16.58 28.17 1.32
N LEU A 42 -15.34 27.66 1.35
CA LEU A 42 -14.89 26.73 2.40
C LEU A 42 -14.85 27.37 3.79
N VAL A 43 -14.38 28.62 3.90
CA VAL A 43 -14.37 29.36 5.18
C VAL A 43 -15.79 29.63 5.68
N ALA A 44 -16.69 30.04 4.79
CA ALA A 44 -18.10 30.25 5.14
C ALA A 44 -18.75 28.93 5.58
N GLU A 45 -18.49 27.84 4.86
CA GLU A 45 -19.00 26.52 5.22
C GLU A 45 -18.48 26.03 6.57
N GLY A 46 -17.18 26.13 6.80
CA GLY A 46 -16.57 25.78 8.09
C GLY A 46 -17.19 26.55 9.24
N ALA A 47 -17.48 27.85 9.04
CA ALA A 47 -18.17 28.67 10.03
C ALA A 47 -19.61 28.22 10.29
N ARG A 48 -20.38 27.85 9.24
CA ARG A 48 -21.73 27.25 9.40
C ARG A 48 -21.67 25.94 10.19
N GLN A 49 -20.59 25.18 10.05
CA GLN A 49 -20.32 23.94 10.76
C GLN A 49 -19.69 24.14 12.15
N GLY A 50 -19.70 25.37 12.67
CA GLY A 50 -19.33 25.68 14.06
C GLY A 50 -17.90 26.17 14.27
N ALA A 51 -17.08 26.30 13.22
CA ALA A 51 -15.76 26.90 13.35
C ALA A 51 -15.85 28.42 13.61
N VAL A 52 -14.97 28.93 14.47
CA VAL A 52 -14.82 30.37 14.68
C VAL A 52 -13.66 30.87 13.82
N CYS A 53 -14.00 31.53 12.71
CA CYS A 53 -13.05 32.08 11.74
C CYS A 53 -12.67 33.51 12.12
N TRP A 54 -11.44 33.70 12.59
CA TRP A 54 -10.87 35.00 12.91
C TRP A 54 -9.97 35.50 11.77
N GLN A 55 -10.03 36.80 11.49
CA GLN A 55 -9.14 37.50 10.56
C GLN A 55 -8.55 38.75 11.24
N PRO A 56 -7.36 39.22 10.83
CA PRO A 56 -6.84 40.48 11.33
C PRO A 56 -7.69 41.67 10.84
N ASP A 57 -7.71 42.74 11.61
CA ASP A 57 -8.27 44.02 11.16
C ASP A 57 -7.30 44.68 10.18
N ALA A 58 -7.51 44.42 8.89
CA ALA A 58 -6.67 44.90 7.81
C ALA A 58 -7.52 45.15 6.55
N ALA A 59 -7.20 46.24 5.84
CA ALA A 59 -7.83 46.53 4.55
C ALA A 59 -7.27 45.62 3.45
N LEU A 60 -8.14 45.09 2.60
CA LEU A 60 -7.73 44.44 1.37
C LEU A 60 -7.40 45.48 0.29
N PRO A 61 -6.44 45.19 -0.61
CA PRO A 61 -6.23 46.00 -1.80
C PRO A 61 -7.52 46.17 -2.63
N SER A 62 -7.69 47.33 -3.26
CA SER A 62 -8.91 47.69 -4.00
C SER A 62 -9.15 46.90 -5.29
N SER A 63 -8.12 46.21 -5.80
CA SER A 63 -8.19 45.40 -7.01
C SER A 63 -7.31 44.15 -6.85
N GLY A 64 -7.70 43.06 -7.52
CA GLY A 64 -7.04 41.75 -7.41
C GLY A 64 -7.78 40.77 -6.49
N TYR A 65 -7.32 39.53 -6.44
CA TYR A 65 -8.02 38.43 -5.78
C TYR A 65 -7.45 38.15 -4.39
N TYR A 66 -7.69 39.05 -3.44
CA TYR A 66 -7.12 38.92 -2.09
C TYR A 66 -8.08 38.28 -1.09
N HIS A 67 -7.50 37.50 -0.17
CA HIS A 67 -8.17 36.97 1.01
C HIS A 67 -7.29 37.23 2.24
N LEU A 68 -7.89 37.69 3.34
CA LEU A 68 -7.14 37.89 4.58
C LEU A 68 -6.67 36.54 5.17
N PRO A 69 -5.51 36.51 5.85
CA PRO A 69 -5.11 35.32 6.58
C PRO A 69 -6.16 34.99 7.65
N THR A 70 -6.68 33.77 7.61
CA THR A 70 -7.83 33.35 8.42
C THR A 70 -7.42 32.23 9.36
N LEU A 71 -7.73 32.38 10.64
CA LEU A 71 -7.52 31.36 11.67
C LEU A 71 -8.88 30.81 12.09
N ALA A 72 -9.18 29.57 11.72
CA ALA A 72 -10.35 28.85 12.18
C ALA A 72 -10.03 28.06 13.46
N THR A 73 -10.79 28.34 14.52
CA THR A 73 -10.67 27.69 15.84
C THR A 73 -11.97 26.97 16.19
N GLY A 74 -11.93 26.03 17.14
CA GLY A 74 -13.11 25.21 17.48
C GLY A 74 -13.53 24.27 16.34
N VAL A 75 -12.59 23.92 15.47
CA VAL A 75 -12.84 23.02 14.34
C VAL A 75 -13.00 21.60 14.90
N SER A 76 -14.11 20.94 14.57
CA SER A 76 -14.33 19.52 14.88
C SER A 76 -13.73 18.64 13.78
N PRO A 77 -13.45 17.34 14.04
CA PRO A 77 -12.91 16.45 13.02
C PRO A 77 -13.79 16.36 11.77
N ALA A 78 -15.12 16.46 11.90
CA ALA A 78 -16.06 16.38 10.79
C ALA A 78 -16.25 17.71 10.04
N ASN A 79 -15.63 18.80 10.49
CA ASN A 79 -15.75 20.10 9.84
C ASN A 79 -15.00 20.08 8.48
N ILE A 80 -15.57 20.74 7.47
CA ILE A 80 -14.99 20.80 6.13
C ILE A 80 -13.55 21.32 6.12
N LEU A 81 -13.20 22.24 7.04
CA LEU A 81 -11.85 22.81 7.14
C LEU A 81 -10.83 21.83 7.74
N ALA A 82 -11.27 20.71 8.32
CA ALA A 82 -10.40 19.61 8.75
C ALA A 82 -10.31 18.49 7.70
N GLN A 83 -11.31 18.39 6.81
CA GLN A 83 -11.44 17.29 5.84
C GLN A 83 -10.92 17.67 4.45
N GLU A 84 -11.07 18.93 4.05
CA GLU A 84 -10.69 19.44 2.74
C GLU A 84 -9.52 20.41 2.83
N GLU A 85 -8.59 20.29 1.88
CA GLU A 85 -7.46 21.20 1.79
C GLU A 85 -7.92 22.58 1.29
N VAL A 86 -7.59 23.62 2.06
CA VAL A 86 -7.84 25.00 1.69
C VAL A 86 -6.57 25.57 1.06
N PHE A 87 -6.52 25.60 -0.26
CA PHE A 87 -5.43 26.24 -1.02
C PHE A 87 -5.56 27.77 -1.00
N GLY A 88 -5.37 28.36 0.17
CA GLY A 88 -5.42 29.80 0.44
C GLY A 88 -4.86 30.09 1.84
N PRO A 89 -4.83 31.35 2.28
CA PRO A 89 -4.23 31.72 3.56
C PRO A 89 -5.18 31.41 4.73
N VAL A 90 -5.51 30.13 4.94
CA VAL A 90 -6.45 29.65 5.97
C VAL A 90 -5.77 28.57 6.80
N LEU A 91 -5.78 28.74 8.12
CA LEU A 91 -5.28 27.77 9.09
C LEU A 91 -6.45 27.28 9.95
N ALA A 92 -6.77 25.99 9.85
CA ALA A 92 -7.70 25.31 10.75
C ALA A 92 -6.97 24.74 11.96
N THR A 93 -7.58 24.82 13.14
CA THR A 93 -6.95 24.35 14.38
C THR A 93 -7.89 23.47 15.19
N MET A 94 -7.32 22.35 15.63
CA MET A 94 -7.93 21.40 16.55
C MET A 94 -7.03 21.24 17.77
N THR A 95 -7.60 20.75 18.87
CA THR A 95 -6.85 20.46 20.10
C THR A 95 -6.92 18.98 20.41
N PHE A 96 -5.87 18.45 21.03
CA PHE A 96 -5.78 17.10 21.56
C PHE A 96 -5.32 17.15 23.02
N ARG A 97 -5.54 16.06 23.76
CA ARG A 97 -5.22 15.91 25.19
C ARG A 97 -3.98 15.04 25.42
N ASN A 98 -3.73 14.08 24.54
CA ASN A 98 -2.59 13.19 24.61
C ASN A 98 -2.01 12.92 23.21
N THR A 99 -0.87 12.25 23.18
CA THR A 99 -0.10 11.97 21.96
C THR A 99 -0.87 11.06 20.99
N GLU A 100 -1.57 10.07 21.51
CA GLU A 100 -2.32 9.09 20.73
C GLU A 100 -3.49 9.75 19.99
N GLU A 101 -4.23 10.62 20.68
CA GLU A 101 -5.31 11.43 20.10
C GLU A 101 -4.76 12.38 19.01
N ALA A 102 -3.57 12.96 19.21
CA ALA A 102 -2.95 13.80 18.19
C ALA A 102 -2.63 13.02 16.91
N ILE A 103 -2.09 11.80 17.05
CA ILE A 103 -1.79 10.90 15.93
C ILE A 103 -3.08 10.46 15.23
N GLU A 104 -4.12 10.09 15.99
CA GLU A 104 -5.41 9.71 15.45
C GLU A 104 -6.03 10.85 14.62
N LEU A 105 -6.07 12.06 15.18
CA LEU A 105 -6.59 13.25 14.50
C LEU A 105 -5.80 13.59 13.24
N ALA A 106 -4.47 13.54 13.30
CA ALA A 106 -3.61 13.83 12.15
C ALA A 106 -3.77 12.80 11.02
N ASN A 107 -4.03 11.54 11.37
CA ASN A 107 -4.20 10.44 10.42
C ASN A 107 -5.63 10.29 9.89
N ASN A 108 -6.61 10.95 10.53
CA ASN A 108 -8.03 10.94 10.17
C ASN A 108 -8.34 11.82 8.95
N THR A 109 -7.70 11.47 7.84
CA THR A 109 -7.87 12.11 6.54
C THR A 109 -7.57 11.08 5.45
N ARG A 110 -8.18 11.25 4.28
CA ARG A 110 -7.87 10.45 3.08
C ARG A 110 -6.51 10.81 2.45
N TYR A 111 -5.88 11.88 2.92
CA TYR A 111 -4.59 12.36 2.44
C TYR A 111 -3.42 11.82 3.27
N GLY A 112 -2.21 12.07 2.79
CA GLY A 112 -0.95 11.68 3.42
C GLY A 112 0.27 12.24 2.71
N LEU A 113 0.40 13.56 2.62
CA LEU A 113 1.50 14.23 1.91
C LEU A 113 2.66 14.59 2.84
N ALA A 114 2.46 15.62 3.68
CA ALA A 114 3.49 16.12 4.59
C ALA A 114 2.88 16.46 5.95
N ALA A 115 3.70 16.37 7.00
CA ALA A 115 3.32 16.73 8.36
C ALA A 115 4.47 17.42 9.11
N SER A 116 4.13 18.10 10.20
CA SER A 116 5.09 18.78 11.07
C SER A 116 4.81 18.46 12.53
N VAL A 117 5.86 18.11 13.28
CA VAL A 117 5.80 17.80 14.71
C VAL A 117 6.67 18.80 15.47
N TRP A 118 6.11 19.45 16.48
CA TRP A 118 6.81 20.43 17.31
C TRP A 118 6.90 19.94 18.76
N SER A 119 8.11 19.63 19.21
CA SER A 119 8.40 19.20 20.57
C SER A 119 9.88 19.45 20.90
N GLU A 120 10.15 20.03 22.06
CA GLU A 120 11.52 20.13 22.63
C GLU A 120 12.01 18.78 23.18
N ASN A 121 11.10 17.82 23.39
CA ASN A 121 11.44 16.46 23.79
C ASN A 121 11.70 15.60 22.55
N ILE A 122 12.95 15.18 22.38
CA ILE A 122 13.41 14.34 21.26
C ILE A 122 12.69 13.00 21.21
N ASN A 123 12.46 12.34 22.35
CA ASN A 123 11.77 11.05 22.39
C ASN A 123 10.35 11.18 21.88
N LEU A 124 9.63 12.24 22.30
CA LEU A 124 8.27 12.49 21.85
C LEU A 124 8.22 12.80 20.34
N ALA A 125 9.10 13.66 19.85
CA ALA A 125 9.16 14.02 18.44
C ALA A 125 9.42 12.78 17.55
N LEU A 126 10.42 11.98 17.91
CA LEU A 126 10.81 10.78 17.16
C LEU A 126 9.87 9.60 17.38
N HIS A 127 9.06 9.61 18.45
CA HIS A 127 7.97 8.66 18.64
C HIS A 127 6.78 8.97 17.71
N VAL A 128 6.41 10.25 17.59
CA VAL A 128 5.24 10.68 16.78
C VAL A 128 5.54 10.62 15.29
N ALA A 129 6.71 11.08 14.84
CA ALA A 129 7.06 11.20 13.43
C ALA A 129 6.79 9.93 12.57
N PRO A 130 7.22 8.71 12.95
CA PRO A 130 6.92 7.51 12.18
C PRO A 130 5.44 7.12 12.19
N GLN A 131 4.66 7.56 13.18
CA GLN A 131 3.25 7.19 13.29
C GLN A 131 2.32 8.07 12.44
N LEU A 132 2.79 9.25 12.02
CA LEU A 132 2.03 10.12 11.14
C LEU A 132 1.95 9.54 9.72
N LYS A 133 0.75 9.51 9.15
CA LYS A 133 0.49 8.94 7.83
C LYS A 133 0.76 9.97 6.74
N ALA A 134 2.04 10.33 6.56
CA ALA A 134 2.55 11.25 5.56
C ALA A 134 3.85 10.73 4.92
N GLY A 135 4.13 11.11 3.67
CA GLY A 135 5.41 10.78 3.03
C GLY A 135 6.57 11.69 3.45
N VAL A 136 6.28 12.85 4.05
CA VAL A 136 7.31 13.73 4.66
C VAL A 136 6.89 14.16 6.06
N VAL A 137 7.82 14.15 7.00
CA VAL A 137 7.60 14.67 8.36
C VAL A 137 8.75 15.59 8.75
N TRP A 138 8.44 16.82 9.16
CA TRP A 138 9.43 17.76 9.67
C TRP A 138 9.35 17.84 11.20
N VAL A 139 10.47 17.58 11.88
CA VAL A 139 10.59 17.80 13.33
C VAL A 139 11.09 19.21 13.58
N ASN A 140 10.33 19.99 14.35
CA ASN A 140 10.61 21.38 14.73
C ASN A 140 10.86 22.32 13.54
N GLY A 141 10.15 22.07 12.44
CA GLY A 141 10.20 22.85 11.21
C GLY A 141 8.99 22.54 10.33
N THR A 142 8.81 23.27 9.24
CA THR A 142 7.80 22.98 8.21
C THR A 142 8.28 23.49 6.86
N ASN A 143 7.81 22.89 5.77
CA ASN A 143 8.11 23.31 4.40
C ASN A 143 9.62 23.40 4.10
N MET A 144 10.38 22.45 4.65
CA MET A 144 11.81 22.31 4.34
C MET A 144 11.95 21.42 3.10
N PHE A 145 12.69 21.91 2.11
CA PHE A 145 12.90 21.23 0.84
C PHE A 145 14.38 21.24 0.48
N ASP A 146 14.82 20.17 -0.15
CA ASP A 146 16.14 20.05 -0.77
C ASP A 146 16.07 19.05 -1.92
N ALA A 147 16.83 19.28 -2.98
CA ALA A 147 16.81 18.44 -4.18
C ALA A 147 17.25 16.99 -3.90
N ALA A 148 18.06 16.75 -2.87
CA ALA A 148 18.50 15.42 -2.50
C ALA A 148 17.51 14.67 -1.59
N CYS A 149 16.44 15.31 -1.13
CA CYS A 149 15.47 14.72 -0.21
C CYS A 149 14.12 14.52 -0.92
N GLY A 150 13.67 13.28 -1.05
CA GLY A 150 12.42 12.95 -1.74
C GLY A 150 11.18 13.55 -1.07
N PHE A 151 10.25 14.00 -1.89
CA PHE A 151 8.93 14.49 -1.48
C PHE A 151 7.84 13.78 -2.28
N GLY A 152 6.74 13.42 -1.63
CA GLY A 152 5.60 12.75 -2.26
C GLY A 152 4.72 12.10 -1.20
N GLY A 153 3.47 11.84 -1.55
CA GLY A 153 2.47 11.31 -0.61
C GLY A 153 2.16 9.83 -0.81
N TYR A 154 1.17 9.39 -0.04
CA TYR A 154 0.42 8.15 -0.25
C TYR A 154 -1.07 8.38 0.08
N ARG A 155 -1.91 7.34 -0.06
CA ARG A 155 -3.39 7.46 -0.11
C ARG A 155 -3.81 8.38 -1.26
N GLU A 156 -4.77 9.27 -1.04
CA GLU A 156 -5.25 10.19 -2.07
C GLU A 156 -4.32 11.38 -2.33
N SER A 157 -3.18 11.48 -1.64
CA SER A 157 -2.13 12.45 -1.97
C SER A 157 -1.26 11.99 -3.16
N GLY A 158 -1.61 10.88 -3.80
CA GLY A 158 -0.87 10.30 -4.93
C GLY A 158 0.19 9.30 -4.47
N PHE A 159 1.12 8.99 -5.37
CA PHE A 159 2.18 8.01 -5.16
C PHE A 159 3.46 8.42 -5.90
N GLY A 160 4.57 7.75 -5.58
CA GLY A 160 5.90 8.08 -6.09
C GLY A 160 6.58 9.19 -5.28
N ARG A 161 7.85 9.45 -5.59
CA ARG A 161 8.64 10.50 -4.93
C ARG A 161 9.33 11.37 -5.99
N GLU A 162 9.51 12.64 -5.68
CA GLU A 162 10.30 13.59 -6.45
C GLU A 162 11.48 14.07 -5.61
N GLY A 163 12.68 14.11 -6.19
CA GLY A 163 13.90 14.44 -5.47
C GLY A 163 14.60 13.21 -4.85
N GLY A 164 15.87 13.39 -4.52
CA GLY A 164 16.73 12.32 -4.02
C GLY A 164 16.93 11.17 -5.00
N ARG A 165 17.49 10.07 -4.51
CA ARG A 165 17.70 8.85 -5.31
C ARG A 165 16.41 8.05 -5.42
N GLU A 166 15.55 8.16 -4.43
CA GLU A 166 14.22 7.58 -4.38
C GLU A 166 13.36 8.07 -5.55
N GLY A 167 13.35 9.38 -5.84
CA GLY A 167 12.61 9.92 -6.97
C GLY A 167 13.20 9.56 -8.33
N MET A 168 14.51 9.26 -8.41
CA MET A 168 15.10 8.75 -9.64
C MET A 168 14.49 7.40 -10.06
N PHE A 169 14.09 6.55 -9.11
CA PHE A 169 13.51 5.25 -9.43
C PHE A 169 12.16 5.36 -10.16
N GLU A 170 11.42 6.46 -9.99
CA GLU A 170 10.16 6.69 -10.71
C GLU A 170 10.38 6.94 -12.21
N TYR A 171 11.59 7.35 -12.59
CA TYR A 171 11.99 7.56 -13.99
C TYR A 171 12.81 6.39 -14.56
N LEU A 172 12.98 5.30 -13.80
CA LEU A 172 13.70 4.11 -14.23
C LEU A 172 12.74 2.93 -14.36
N SER A 173 12.95 2.10 -15.38
CA SER A 173 12.25 0.82 -15.49
C SER A 173 13.13 -0.28 -14.92
N ALA A 174 12.58 -1.08 -13.99
CA ALA A 174 13.22 -2.32 -13.58
C ALA A 174 13.28 -3.26 -14.79
N LYS A 175 14.45 -3.86 -15.03
CA LYS A 175 14.60 -4.89 -16.05
C LYS A 175 13.89 -6.14 -15.55
N LEU A 176 12.66 -6.36 -16.00
CA LEU A 176 11.93 -7.60 -15.75
C LEU A 176 12.19 -8.57 -16.91
N PRO A 177 12.38 -9.87 -16.62
CA PRO A 177 12.62 -10.87 -17.64
C PRO A 177 11.28 -11.23 -18.31
N LEU A 178 10.88 -10.41 -19.29
CA LEU A 178 9.56 -10.50 -19.93
C LEU A 178 9.43 -11.79 -20.76
N GLY A 179 8.45 -12.61 -20.39
CA GLY A 179 8.00 -13.79 -21.11
C GLY A 179 6.96 -13.49 -22.21
N PRO A 180 6.28 -14.53 -22.72
CA PRO A 180 5.29 -14.38 -23.79
C PRO A 180 4.06 -13.56 -23.36
N VAL A 181 3.26 -13.12 -24.34
CA VAL A 181 1.96 -12.49 -24.08
C VAL A 181 1.03 -13.49 -23.41
N ILE A 182 0.43 -13.09 -22.29
CA ILE A 182 -0.58 -13.86 -21.57
C ILE A 182 -1.88 -13.77 -22.34
N LYS A 183 -2.44 -14.92 -22.72
CA LYS A 183 -3.76 -14.98 -23.33
C LYS A 183 -4.82 -14.89 -22.23
N PRO A 184 -5.94 -14.19 -22.45
CA PRO A 184 -7.06 -14.20 -21.52
C PRO A 184 -7.48 -15.63 -21.21
N ALA A 185 -7.82 -15.89 -19.95
CA ALA A 185 -8.33 -17.18 -19.53
C ALA A 185 -9.62 -17.49 -20.31
N THR A 186 -9.57 -18.47 -21.21
CA THR A 186 -10.78 -19.00 -21.83
C THR A 186 -11.50 -19.88 -20.83
N ILE A 187 -12.79 -19.61 -20.59
CA ILE A 187 -13.66 -20.54 -19.86
C ILE A 187 -13.62 -21.87 -20.62
N SER A 188 -12.97 -22.88 -20.05
CA SER A 188 -12.99 -24.22 -20.63
C SER A 188 -14.43 -24.71 -20.60
N ALA A 189 -15.08 -24.74 -21.76
CA ALA A 189 -16.40 -25.34 -21.96
C ALA A 189 -16.37 -26.88 -21.94
N GLN A 190 -15.18 -27.48 -21.85
CA GLN A 190 -15.02 -28.92 -21.74
C GLN A 190 -15.35 -29.36 -20.30
N PRO A 191 -16.31 -30.28 -20.11
CA PRO A 191 -16.58 -30.86 -18.80
C PRO A 191 -15.31 -31.52 -18.25
N VAL A 192 -14.96 -31.23 -17.00
CA VAL A 192 -13.89 -31.96 -16.31
C VAL A 192 -14.36 -33.40 -16.14
N GLU A 193 -13.58 -34.35 -16.66
CA GLU A 193 -13.93 -35.77 -16.55
C GLU A 193 -13.90 -36.20 -15.08
N GLN A 194 -15.06 -36.64 -14.56
CA GLN A 194 -15.13 -37.14 -13.18
C GLN A 194 -14.21 -38.35 -13.01
N ALA A 195 -13.45 -38.38 -11.93
CA ALA A 195 -12.65 -39.54 -11.60
C ALA A 195 -13.58 -40.73 -11.25
N ASP A 196 -13.31 -41.90 -11.82
CA ASP A 196 -14.07 -43.13 -11.55
C ASP A 196 -14.17 -43.42 -10.04
N GLY A 197 -15.40 -43.45 -9.51
CA GLY A 197 -15.76 -44.21 -8.31
C GLY A 197 -15.23 -43.80 -6.94
N SER A 198 -14.59 -42.63 -6.74
CA SER A 198 -14.10 -42.25 -5.39
C SER A 198 -15.05 -41.32 -4.63
N ALA A 199 -15.53 -41.74 -3.46
CA ALA A 199 -16.29 -40.94 -2.49
C ALA A 199 -15.41 -39.99 -1.63
N ILE A 200 -14.26 -39.54 -2.17
CA ILE A 200 -13.27 -38.77 -1.43
C ILE A 200 -13.55 -37.28 -1.60
N ASP A 201 -13.75 -36.57 -0.49
CA ASP A 201 -13.83 -35.11 -0.46
C ASP A 201 -12.47 -34.50 -0.86
N ARG A 202 -12.44 -33.84 -2.01
CA ARG A 202 -11.27 -33.15 -2.57
C ARG A 202 -11.58 -31.69 -2.86
N THR A 203 -12.51 -31.10 -2.11
CA THR A 203 -12.92 -29.70 -2.26
C THR A 203 -12.15 -28.83 -1.28
N ALA A 204 -11.12 -28.16 -1.80
CA ALA A 204 -10.35 -27.18 -1.05
C ALA A 204 -11.19 -25.93 -0.75
N LYS A 205 -10.88 -25.29 0.38
CA LYS A 205 -11.54 -24.08 0.89
C LYS A 205 -10.76 -22.83 0.46
N LEU A 206 -11.17 -21.65 0.93
CA LEU A 206 -10.35 -20.44 0.92
C LEU A 206 -9.51 -20.38 2.20
N PHE A 207 -8.46 -19.54 2.24
CA PHE A 207 -7.68 -19.30 3.46
C PHE A 207 -7.79 -17.83 3.87
N ILE A 208 -8.54 -17.54 4.94
CA ILE A 208 -8.84 -16.16 5.36
C ILE A 208 -8.67 -16.06 6.88
N GLY A 209 -7.89 -15.08 7.34
CA GLY A 209 -7.70 -14.83 8.76
C GLY A 209 -7.04 -16.00 9.51
N GLY A 210 -6.09 -16.69 8.86
CA GLY A 210 -5.35 -17.80 9.47
C GLY A 210 -6.13 -19.11 9.60
N LYS A 211 -7.22 -19.28 8.84
CA LYS A 211 -8.02 -20.51 8.83
C LYS A 211 -8.65 -20.78 7.48
N GLN A 212 -8.98 -22.03 7.24
CA GLN A 212 -9.74 -22.44 6.07
C GLN A 212 -11.23 -22.10 6.21
N VAL A 213 -11.81 -21.42 5.21
CA VAL A 213 -13.22 -20.98 5.21
C VAL A 213 -13.92 -21.37 3.92
N ARG A 214 -15.22 -21.69 4.01
CA ARG A 214 -16.04 -21.95 2.81
C ARG A 214 -16.20 -20.65 2.02
N PRO A 215 -16.24 -20.71 0.67
CA PRO A 215 -16.60 -19.55 -0.13
C PRO A 215 -18.04 -19.13 0.22
N ASP A 216 -18.28 -17.83 0.28
CA ASP A 216 -19.56 -17.28 0.69
C ASP A 216 -20.75 -17.78 -0.16
N GLY A 217 -20.56 -17.82 -1.49
CA GLY A 217 -21.57 -18.34 -2.42
C GLY A 217 -21.77 -19.85 -2.32
N ASN A 218 -20.95 -20.55 -1.54
CA ASN A 218 -20.94 -22.01 -1.41
C ASN A 218 -20.81 -22.75 -2.76
N TYR A 219 -20.16 -22.11 -3.73
CA TYR A 219 -19.84 -22.66 -5.04
C TYR A 219 -18.39 -23.13 -5.08
N SER A 220 -18.12 -24.17 -5.87
CA SER A 220 -16.78 -24.65 -6.15
C SER A 220 -16.45 -24.56 -7.64
N LEU A 221 -15.16 -24.53 -7.95
CA LEU A 221 -14.61 -24.62 -9.30
C LEU A 221 -13.87 -25.94 -9.44
N ALA A 222 -14.26 -26.76 -10.42
CA ALA A 222 -13.58 -28.00 -10.74
C ALA A 222 -12.24 -27.72 -11.41
N ILE A 223 -11.18 -28.36 -10.92
CA ILE A 223 -9.82 -28.22 -11.42
C ILE A 223 -9.39 -29.52 -12.10
N ALA A 224 -8.95 -29.39 -13.34
CA ALA A 224 -8.48 -30.52 -14.13
C ALA A 224 -6.97 -30.72 -13.96
N THR A 225 -6.55 -31.99 -13.99
CA THR A 225 -5.18 -32.41 -14.26
C THR A 225 -4.79 -32.06 -15.69
N ALA A 226 -3.49 -32.14 -16.02
CA ALA A 226 -2.99 -31.95 -17.38
C ALA A 226 -3.60 -32.92 -18.41
N LYS A 227 -4.16 -34.05 -17.94
CA LYS A 227 -4.83 -35.08 -18.75
C LYS A 227 -6.34 -34.87 -18.86
N GLY A 228 -6.90 -33.79 -18.30
CA GLY A 228 -8.33 -33.47 -18.35
C GLY A 228 -9.20 -34.13 -17.27
N LYS A 229 -8.62 -35.00 -16.42
CA LYS A 229 -9.31 -35.64 -15.29
C LYS A 229 -9.47 -34.69 -14.10
N LEU A 230 -10.50 -34.87 -13.29
CA LEU A 230 -10.70 -34.12 -12.04
C LEU A 230 -9.53 -34.33 -11.06
N ALA A 231 -8.77 -33.27 -10.81
CA ALA A 231 -7.75 -33.23 -9.76
C ALA A 231 -8.38 -33.01 -8.38
N GLY A 232 -9.35 -32.10 -8.33
CA GLY A 232 -10.09 -31.69 -7.14
C GLY A 232 -10.95 -30.47 -7.44
N GLU A 233 -11.50 -29.86 -6.41
CA GLU A 233 -12.25 -28.61 -6.52
C GLU A 233 -11.66 -27.56 -5.58
N VAL A 234 -11.87 -26.29 -5.91
CA VAL A 234 -11.51 -25.15 -5.03
C VAL A 234 -12.73 -24.26 -4.80
N GLY A 235 -12.74 -23.50 -3.71
CA GLY A 235 -13.79 -22.52 -3.48
C GLY A 235 -13.82 -21.47 -4.59
N LEU A 236 -15.02 -21.17 -5.12
CA LEU A 236 -15.22 -20.06 -6.04
C LEU A 236 -15.44 -18.78 -5.21
N GLY A 237 -14.35 -18.07 -4.95
CA GLY A 237 -14.36 -16.83 -4.19
C GLY A 237 -15.17 -15.74 -4.87
N SER A 238 -15.76 -14.88 -4.05
CA SER A 238 -16.65 -13.79 -4.44
C SER A 238 -16.15 -12.44 -3.93
N ARG A 239 -16.89 -11.37 -4.26
CA ARG A 239 -16.68 -10.04 -3.67
C ARG A 239 -16.73 -10.06 -2.13
N LYS A 240 -17.62 -10.87 -1.54
CA LYS A 240 -17.74 -10.97 -0.07
C LYS A 240 -16.49 -11.61 0.53
N ASP A 241 -15.96 -12.65 -0.09
CA ASP A 241 -14.74 -13.31 0.38
C ASP A 241 -13.52 -12.38 0.31
N ILE A 242 -13.40 -11.56 -0.75
CA ILE A 242 -12.36 -10.52 -0.83
C ILE A 242 -12.53 -9.49 0.30
N ARG A 243 -13.75 -9.00 0.56
CA ARG A 243 -14.00 -8.08 1.68
C ARG A 243 -13.62 -8.70 3.03
N ASP A 244 -13.98 -9.97 3.26
CA ASP A 244 -13.67 -10.68 4.48
C ASP A 244 -12.14 -10.88 4.63
N ALA A 245 -11.43 -11.14 3.52
CA ALA A 245 -9.97 -11.22 3.46
C ALA A 245 -9.28 -9.87 3.71
N VAL A 246 -9.76 -8.79 3.10
CA VAL A 246 -9.24 -7.43 3.34
C VAL A 246 -9.47 -7.00 4.79
N SER A 247 -10.65 -7.32 5.35
CA SER A 247 -10.95 -7.05 6.76
C SER A 247 -10.00 -7.82 7.69
N ALA A 248 -9.70 -9.08 7.38
CA ALA A 248 -8.71 -9.87 8.12
C ALA A 248 -7.29 -9.28 8.00
N ALA A 249 -6.90 -8.86 6.80
CA ALA A 249 -5.61 -8.21 6.56
C ALA A 249 -5.45 -6.90 7.34
N ARG A 250 -6.47 -6.02 7.31
CA ARG A 250 -6.49 -4.78 8.11
C ARG A 250 -6.49 -5.04 9.62
N GLY A 251 -7.16 -6.11 10.07
CA GLY A 251 -7.20 -6.52 11.46
C GLY A 251 -5.88 -7.13 11.98
N ALA A 252 -4.97 -7.54 11.11
CA ALA A 252 -3.74 -8.26 11.44
C ALA A 252 -2.62 -7.32 11.94
N LYS A 253 -2.88 -6.54 13.00
CA LYS A 253 -1.93 -5.57 13.57
C LYS A 253 -0.57 -6.17 13.95
N ALA A 254 -0.57 -7.44 14.37
CA ALA A 254 0.64 -8.15 14.79
C ALA A 254 1.72 -8.25 13.70
N TRP A 255 1.36 -8.22 12.41
CA TRP A 255 2.33 -8.38 11.32
C TRP A 255 3.03 -7.07 10.93
N PRO A 256 2.33 -5.95 10.65
CA PRO A 256 2.98 -4.66 10.41
C PRO A 256 3.77 -4.14 11.63
N GLU A 257 3.36 -4.47 12.86
CA GLU A 257 4.04 -4.08 14.10
C GLU A 257 5.22 -5.00 14.45
N ALA A 258 5.33 -6.18 13.83
CA ALA A 258 6.45 -7.09 14.07
C ALA A 258 7.77 -6.44 13.65
N THR A 259 8.83 -6.72 14.41
CA THR A 259 10.18 -6.31 14.01
C THR A 259 10.57 -6.99 12.70
N ALA A 260 11.47 -6.36 11.93
CA ALA A 260 11.97 -6.93 10.69
C ALA A 260 12.63 -8.32 10.90
N TYR A 261 13.31 -8.52 12.03
CA TYR A 261 13.86 -9.81 12.43
C TYR A 261 12.76 -10.86 12.68
N ASN A 262 11.67 -10.53 13.37
CA ASN A 262 10.58 -11.47 13.60
C ASN A 262 9.94 -11.90 12.28
N ARG A 263 9.74 -10.96 11.34
CA ARG A 263 9.25 -11.29 9.99
C ARG A 263 10.22 -12.19 9.23
N SER A 264 11.53 -11.94 9.36
CA SER A 264 12.58 -12.80 8.81
C SER A 264 12.45 -14.25 9.31
N GLN A 265 12.33 -14.46 10.62
CA GLN A 265 12.19 -15.80 11.21
C GLN A 265 10.95 -16.54 10.72
N VAL A 266 9.79 -15.86 10.67
CA VAL A 266 8.55 -16.46 10.16
C VAL A 266 8.68 -16.87 8.69
N LEU A 267 9.36 -16.06 7.86
CA LEU A 267 9.61 -16.42 6.46
C LEU A 267 10.62 -17.57 6.31
N TYR A 268 11.60 -17.68 7.20
CA TYR A 268 12.47 -18.85 7.28
C TYR A 268 11.67 -20.12 7.60
N TYR A 269 10.76 -20.08 8.58
CA TYR A 269 9.88 -21.22 8.88
C TYR A 269 8.99 -21.60 7.69
N LEU A 270 8.46 -20.60 6.97
CA LEU A 270 7.70 -20.84 5.74
C LEU A 270 8.54 -21.58 4.68
N ALA A 271 9.80 -21.19 4.50
CA ALA A 271 10.72 -21.84 3.58
C ALA A 271 11.06 -23.28 4.02
N GLU A 272 11.35 -23.49 5.30
CA GLU A 272 11.69 -24.80 5.87
C GLU A 272 10.51 -25.78 5.80
N ASN A 273 9.31 -25.32 6.14
CA ASN A 273 8.09 -26.12 6.06
C ASN A 273 7.72 -26.47 4.61
N LEU A 274 7.93 -25.55 3.66
CA LEU A 274 7.75 -25.84 2.23
C LEU A 274 8.81 -26.85 1.75
N SER A 275 10.06 -26.69 2.18
CA SER A 275 11.17 -27.61 1.87
C SER A 275 10.87 -29.04 2.35
N GLY A 276 10.34 -29.19 3.57
CA GLY A 276 9.92 -30.48 4.10
C GLY A 276 8.84 -31.18 3.28
N ARG A 277 8.08 -30.44 2.47
CA ARG A 277 7.01 -30.96 1.58
C ARG A 277 7.33 -30.82 0.09
N ALA A 278 8.59 -30.51 -0.28
CA ALA A 278 8.95 -30.18 -1.66
C ALA A 278 8.56 -31.28 -2.68
N GLY A 279 8.73 -32.56 -2.30
CA GLY A 279 8.34 -33.69 -3.15
C GLY A 279 6.83 -33.77 -3.43
N GLU A 280 6.00 -33.40 -2.46
CA GLU A 280 4.54 -33.37 -2.60
C GLU A 280 4.10 -32.27 -3.57
N PHE A 281 4.65 -31.05 -3.39
CA PHE A 281 4.39 -29.94 -4.30
C PHE A 281 4.85 -30.23 -5.73
N ALA A 282 6.02 -30.83 -5.90
CA ALA A 282 6.52 -31.19 -7.23
C ALA A 282 5.61 -32.24 -7.91
N ALA A 283 5.11 -33.22 -7.17
CA ALA A 283 4.17 -34.21 -7.68
C ALA A 283 2.84 -33.57 -8.10
N ARG A 284 2.28 -32.68 -7.25
CA ARG A 284 1.07 -31.90 -7.56
C ARG A 284 1.25 -31.06 -8.81
N LEU A 285 2.40 -30.41 -8.95
CA LEU A 285 2.69 -29.55 -10.08
C LEU A 285 2.76 -30.34 -11.39
N THR A 286 3.44 -31.49 -11.40
CA THR A 286 3.45 -32.40 -12.55
C THR A 286 2.05 -32.89 -12.91
N GLU A 287 1.22 -33.25 -11.92
CA GLU A 287 -0.16 -33.70 -12.12
C GLU A 287 -1.02 -32.63 -12.80
N LEU A 288 -0.96 -31.38 -12.32
CA LEU A 288 -1.81 -30.29 -12.78
C LEU A 288 -1.36 -29.71 -14.12
N THR A 289 -0.06 -29.49 -14.30
CA THR A 289 0.48 -28.74 -15.44
C THR A 289 0.99 -29.63 -16.56
N GLY A 290 1.34 -30.89 -16.26
CA GLY A 290 2.01 -31.79 -17.19
C GLY A 290 3.51 -31.51 -17.34
N ALA A 291 4.08 -30.62 -16.52
CA ALA A 291 5.51 -30.36 -16.47
C ALA A 291 6.28 -31.65 -16.12
N THR A 292 7.47 -31.80 -16.72
CA THR A 292 8.34 -32.93 -16.41
C THR A 292 8.68 -32.97 -14.91
N PRO A 293 8.90 -34.14 -14.30
CA PRO A 293 9.26 -34.23 -12.88
C PRO A 293 10.53 -33.46 -12.51
N LYS A 294 11.40 -33.16 -13.48
CA LYS A 294 12.58 -32.31 -13.30
C LYS A 294 12.17 -30.85 -13.19
N ALA A 295 11.45 -30.32 -14.19
CA ALA A 295 10.97 -28.93 -14.19
C ALA A 295 10.09 -28.61 -12.98
N ALA A 296 9.24 -29.56 -12.56
CA ALA A 296 8.40 -29.39 -11.38
C ALA A 296 9.21 -29.30 -10.07
N ARG A 297 10.30 -30.07 -9.95
CA ARG A 297 11.23 -29.96 -8.81
C ARG A 297 11.97 -28.63 -8.83
N GLU A 298 12.44 -28.19 -10.00
CA GLU A 298 13.13 -26.91 -10.17
C GLU A 298 12.23 -25.73 -9.76
N GLU A 299 10.95 -25.71 -10.15
CA GLU A 299 10.02 -24.64 -9.74
C GLU A 299 9.82 -24.59 -8.22
N VAL A 300 9.71 -25.76 -7.57
CA VAL A 300 9.54 -25.84 -6.11
C VAL A 300 10.82 -25.41 -5.38
N GLU A 301 11.98 -25.86 -5.85
CA GLU A 301 13.28 -25.48 -5.30
C GLU A 301 13.50 -23.97 -5.39
N GLN A 302 13.24 -23.37 -6.55
CA GLN A 302 13.31 -21.92 -6.72
C GLN A 302 12.30 -21.17 -5.84
N SER A 303 11.12 -21.74 -5.58
CA SER A 303 10.13 -21.14 -4.67
C SER A 303 10.66 -21.10 -3.24
N ILE A 304 11.32 -22.18 -2.79
CA ILE A 304 11.96 -22.26 -1.48
C ILE A 304 13.13 -21.27 -1.39
N GLU A 305 13.99 -21.23 -2.40
CA GLU A 305 15.09 -20.25 -2.48
C GLU A 305 14.57 -18.82 -2.42
N ARG A 306 13.43 -18.55 -3.06
CA ARG A 306 12.81 -17.23 -3.04
C ARG A 306 12.33 -16.82 -1.65
N LEU A 307 11.77 -17.76 -0.90
CA LEU A 307 11.40 -17.53 0.50
C LEU A 307 12.64 -17.26 1.35
N PHE A 308 13.71 -18.06 1.21
CA PHE A 308 14.97 -17.84 1.92
C PHE A 308 15.61 -16.49 1.58
N LEU A 309 15.58 -16.08 0.32
CA LEU A 309 16.08 -14.78 -0.12
C LEU A 309 15.36 -13.64 0.61
N TYR A 310 14.03 -13.63 0.58
CA TYR A 310 13.26 -12.54 1.20
C TYR A 310 13.20 -12.62 2.72
N ALA A 311 13.31 -13.81 3.30
CA ALA A 311 13.58 -13.98 4.73
C ALA A 311 14.90 -13.30 5.11
N GLY A 312 15.96 -13.54 4.33
CA GLY A 312 17.27 -12.93 4.54
C GLY A 312 17.30 -11.41 4.32
N LEU A 313 16.47 -10.88 3.42
CA LEU A 313 16.39 -9.46 3.11
C LEU A 313 15.41 -8.67 4.00
N ALA A 314 14.53 -9.34 4.76
CA ALA A 314 13.48 -8.70 5.54
C ALA A 314 13.99 -7.61 6.51
N ASP A 315 15.19 -7.80 7.07
CA ASP A 315 15.86 -6.89 8.02
C ASP A 315 17.12 -6.21 7.43
N LYS A 316 17.34 -6.30 6.12
CA LYS A 316 18.52 -5.74 5.42
C LYS A 316 18.18 -4.75 4.30
N PHE A 317 16.89 -4.45 4.11
CA PHE A 317 16.45 -3.46 3.14
C PHE A 317 16.34 -2.06 3.77
N GLU A 318 17.50 -1.48 4.06
CA GLU A 318 17.63 -0.24 4.83
C GLU A 318 17.24 1.03 4.06
N GLY A 319 16.82 2.04 4.81
CA GLY A 319 16.60 3.39 4.31
C GLY A 319 17.91 4.15 4.03
N ARG A 320 17.82 5.47 3.87
CA ARG A 320 18.98 6.34 3.60
C ARG A 320 18.97 7.57 4.49
N VAL A 321 20.14 8.19 4.63
CA VAL A 321 20.31 9.49 5.28
C VAL A 321 20.77 10.50 4.23
N HIS A 322 20.01 11.59 4.09
CA HIS A 322 20.34 12.72 3.23
C HIS A 322 20.87 13.89 4.07
N GLN A 323 21.79 14.66 3.50
CA GLN A 323 22.42 15.82 4.13
C GLN A 323 22.09 17.08 3.32
N PRO A 324 20.90 17.68 3.51
CA PRO A 324 20.55 18.94 2.89
C PRO A 324 21.46 20.07 3.39
N PRO A 325 21.59 21.20 2.68
CA PRO A 325 22.36 22.37 3.11
C PRO A 325 21.63 23.17 4.21
N ALA A 326 21.22 22.49 5.27
CA ALA A 326 20.50 23.01 6.42
C ALA A 326 21.02 22.35 7.71
N ARG A 327 20.66 22.88 8.88
CA ARG A 327 20.97 22.27 10.20
C ARG A 327 20.06 21.08 10.51
N ALA A 328 19.99 20.15 9.57
CA ALA A 328 19.13 18.99 9.63
C ALA A 328 19.72 17.86 8.79
N VAL A 329 19.32 16.64 9.12
CA VAL A 329 19.42 15.49 8.21
C VAL A 329 18.03 14.97 7.90
N THR A 330 17.89 14.31 6.76
CA THR A 330 16.63 13.69 6.36
C THR A 330 16.81 12.18 6.35
N LEU A 331 16.03 11.48 7.16
CA LEU A 331 15.98 10.03 7.21
C LEU A 331 14.92 9.55 6.21
N ALA A 332 15.35 8.99 5.08
CA ALA A 332 14.48 8.32 4.13
C ALA A 332 14.20 6.90 4.61
N LEU A 333 13.14 6.74 5.40
CA LEU A 333 12.73 5.48 6.01
C LEU A 333 11.84 4.68 5.06
N HIS A 334 11.94 3.36 5.10
CA HIS A 334 11.01 2.48 4.42
C HIS A 334 9.85 2.09 5.35
N GLU A 335 8.63 2.24 4.87
CA GLU A 335 7.42 1.79 5.57
C GLU A 335 6.65 0.81 4.68
N PRO A 336 5.92 -0.18 5.23
CA PRO A 336 5.05 -1.02 4.44
C PRO A 336 4.01 -0.17 3.70
N VAL A 337 3.65 -0.60 2.49
CA VAL A 337 2.48 -0.07 1.74
C VAL A 337 1.20 -0.27 2.54
N GLY A 338 1.05 -1.44 3.19
CA GLY A 338 -0.07 -1.79 4.05
C GLY A 338 -0.77 -3.08 3.59
N VAL A 339 -2.02 -2.99 3.14
CA VAL A 339 -2.74 -4.13 2.55
C VAL A 339 -2.48 -4.19 1.05
N VAL A 340 -1.84 -5.26 0.60
CA VAL A 340 -1.50 -5.49 -0.80
C VAL A 340 -2.36 -6.62 -1.39
N GLY A 341 -3.16 -6.29 -2.40
CA GLY A 341 -3.82 -7.29 -3.25
C GLY A 341 -2.83 -7.84 -4.27
N ILE A 342 -2.78 -9.16 -4.46
CA ILE A 342 -1.87 -9.80 -5.42
C ILE A 342 -2.66 -10.77 -6.30
N VAL A 343 -2.66 -10.55 -7.60
CA VAL A 343 -3.21 -11.48 -8.59
C VAL A 343 -2.04 -12.17 -9.29
N ALA A 344 -1.83 -13.43 -8.92
CA ALA A 344 -0.71 -14.24 -9.38
C ALA A 344 -0.96 -14.83 -10.78
N PRO A 345 0.09 -15.06 -11.57
CA PRO A 345 -0.06 -15.58 -12.93
C PRO A 345 -0.34 -17.09 -12.94
N ASP A 346 -0.88 -17.59 -14.06
CA ASP A 346 -0.99 -19.03 -14.31
C ASP A 346 0.34 -19.70 -14.69
N SER A 347 1.33 -18.92 -15.14
CA SER A 347 2.67 -19.43 -15.46
C SER A 347 3.52 -19.56 -14.21
N SER A 348 4.19 -20.70 -14.03
CA SER A 348 4.95 -21.03 -12.81
C SER A 348 4.09 -20.79 -11.56
N PRO A 349 2.94 -21.49 -11.43
CA PRO A 349 1.88 -21.14 -10.49
C PRO A 349 2.32 -21.08 -9.02
N LEU A 350 3.31 -21.89 -8.61
CA LEU A 350 3.85 -21.82 -7.25
C LEU A 350 4.89 -20.71 -7.15
N LEU A 351 5.88 -20.71 -8.05
CA LEU A 351 7.00 -19.77 -8.00
C LEU A 351 6.56 -18.32 -8.20
N GLY A 352 5.65 -18.07 -9.14
CA GLY A 352 5.10 -16.74 -9.39
C GLY A 352 4.32 -16.20 -8.19
N LEU A 353 3.50 -17.04 -7.54
CA LEU A 353 2.80 -16.66 -6.31
C LEU A 353 3.79 -16.31 -5.20
N ILE A 354 4.75 -17.19 -4.90
CA ILE A 354 5.75 -16.98 -3.84
C ILE A 354 6.63 -15.75 -4.14
N SER A 355 7.03 -15.55 -5.41
CA SER A 355 7.85 -14.42 -5.83
C SER A 355 7.20 -13.06 -5.61
N LEU A 356 5.87 -13.01 -5.54
CA LEU A 356 5.10 -11.80 -5.25
C LEU A 356 4.74 -11.70 -3.76
N VAL A 357 4.31 -12.79 -3.14
CA VAL A 357 3.89 -12.78 -1.73
C VAL A 357 5.06 -12.56 -0.77
N ALA A 358 6.18 -13.24 -0.98
CA ALA A 358 7.32 -13.20 -0.07
C ALA A 358 7.93 -11.78 0.11
N PRO A 359 8.21 -10.97 -0.93
CA PRO A 359 8.72 -9.62 -0.74
C PRO A 359 7.71 -8.70 -0.05
N ALA A 360 6.42 -8.86 -0.33
CA ALA A 360 5.36 -8.08 0.33
C ALA A 360 5.34 -8.37 1.84
N LEU A 361 5.35 -9.65 2.23
CA LEU A 361 5.40 -10.08 3.63
C LEU A 361 6.69 -9.63 4.32
N ALA A 362 7.85 -9.76 3.66
CA ALA A 362 9.14 -9.37 4.23
C ALA A 362 9.18 -7.90 4.67
N MET A 363 8.55 -7.02 3.89
CA MET A 363 8.48 -5.58 4.19
C MET A 363 7.36 -5.20 5.17
N GLY A 364 6.63 -6.18 5.73
CA GLY A 364 5.60 -5.94 6.74
C GLY A 364 4.21 -5.64 6.17
N ASN A 365 3.98 -5.88 4.89
CA ASN A 365 2.65 -5.80 4.30
C ASN A 365 1.84 -7.04 4.68
N THR A 366 0.53 -6.86 4.75
CA THR A 366 -0.44 -7.95 4.77
C THR A 366 -0.96 -8.19 3.37
N VAL A 367 -1.22 -9.44 3.00
CA VAL A 367 -1.49 -9.83 1.61
C VAL A 367 -2.87 -10.46 1.47
N VAL A 368 -3.58 -10.07 0.41
CA VAL A 368 -4.75 -10.78 -0.12
C VAL A 368 -4.40 -11.29 -1.52
N ALA A 369 -4.06 -12.57 -1.61
CA ALA A 369 -3.63 -13.22 -2.83
C ALA A 369 -4.79 -13.93 -3.55
N VAL A 370 -4.89 -13.68 -4.85
CA VAL A 370 -5.68 -14.46 -5.80
C VAL A 370 -4.66 -15.30 -6.60
N PRO A 371 -4.59 -16.62 -6.35
CA PRO A 371 -3.61 -17.48 -7.01
C PRO A 371 -3.99 -17.75 -8.47
N SER A 372 -3.17 -18.53 -9.17
CA SER A 372 -3.50 -19.05 -10.50
C SER A 372 -4.93 -19.61 -10.54
N GLU A 373 -5.72 -19.15 -11.51
CA GLU A 373 -7.08 -19.65 -11.75
C GLU A 373 -7.03 -21.07 -12.32
N ARG A 374 -5.98 -21.38 -13.09
CA ARG A 374 -5.81 -22.68 -13.75
C ARG A 374 -5.25 -23.77 -12.84
N TYR A 375 -4.35 -23.41 -11.93
CA TYR A 375 -3.67 -24.35 -11.03
C TYR A 375 -3.76 -23.96 -9.54
N PRO A 376 -4.95 -23.60 -9.02
CA PRO A 376 -5.11 -23.06 -7.67
C PRO A 376 -4.82 -24.07 -6.56
N LEU A 377 -4.86 -25.38 -6.87
CA LEU A 377 -4.61 -26.43 -5.89
C LEU A 377 -3.18 -26.38 -5.30
N LEU A 378 -2.21 -25.81 -6.03
CA LEU A 378 -0.87 -25.56 -5.48
C LEU A 378 -0.90 -24.50 -4.37
N ALA A 379 -1.75 -23.48 -4.51
CA ALA A 379 -1.92 -22.47 -3.47
C ALA A 379 -2.72 -23.01 -2.28
N THR A 380 -3.67 -23.93 -2.49
CA THR A 380 -4.42 -24.56 -1.39
C THR A 380 -3.56 -25.51 -0.58
N ASP A 381 -2.61 -26.20 -1.21
CA ASP A 381 -1.67 -27.09 -0.51
C ASP A 381 -0.72 -26.29 0.42
N LEU A 382 -0.49 -24.99 0.12
CA LEU A 382 0.25 -24.06 0.99
C LEU A 382 -0.46 -23.73 2.30
N TYR A 383 -1.78 -23.93 2.43
CA TYR A 383 -2.51 -23.53 3.64
C TYR A 383 -1.93 -24.20 4.88
N GLN A 384 -1.67 -25.49 4.77
CA GLN A 384 -1.02 -26.24 5.83
C GLN A 384 0.41 -25.70 6.09
N VAL A 385 1.19 -25.41 5.05
CA VAL A 385 2.54 -24.84 5.23
C VAL A 385 2.46 -23.52 6.01
N ILE A 386 1.53 -22.64 5.66
CA ILE A 386 1.28 -21.36 6.33
C ILE A 386 0.89 -21.56 7.80
N GLU A 387 -0.03 -22.49 8.08
CA GLU A 387 -0.50 -22.81 9.43
C GLU A 387 0.63 -23.30 10.35
N TYR A 388 1.59 -24.06 9.82
CA TYR A 388 2.75 -24.56 10.60
C TYR A 388 3.94 -23.58 10.65
N SER A 389 3.84 -22.41 10.01
CA SER A 389 4.94 -21.43 9.92
C SER A 389 4.77 -20.22 10.84
N ASP A 390 3.82 -20.27 11.77
CA ASP A 390 3.52 -19.18 12.74
C ASP A 390 3.24 -17.82 12.08
N ILE A 391 2.69 -17.83 10.86
CA ILE A 391 2.26 -16.61 10.19
C ILE A 391 1.02 -16.06 10.91
N PRO A 392 1.03 -14.81 11.41
CA PRO A 392 -0.11 -14.25 12.10
C PRO A 392 -1.40 -14.27 11.27
N SER A 393 -2.52 -14.55 11.93
CA SER A 393 -3.84 -14.57 11.29
C SER A 393 -4.10 -13.28 10.53
N GLY A 394 -4.36 -13.40 9.22
CA GLY A 394 -4.64 -12.28 8.33
C GLY A 394 -3.41 -11.66 7.66
N ALA A 395 -2.18 -12.03 8.04
CA ALA A 395 -0.97 -11.55 7.36
C ALA A 395 -0.91 -12.04 5.90
N ILE A 396 -1.35 -13.26 5.64
CA ILE A 396 -1.60 -13.81 4.30
C ILE A 396 -3.03 -14.37 4.24
N ASN A 397 -3.74 -14.01 3.17
CA ASN A 397 -5.08 -14.51 2.86
C ASN A 397 -5.08 -14.95 1.40
N ILE A 398 -5.68 -16.09 1.08
CA ILE A 398 -5.72 -16.66 -0.26
C ILE A 398 -7.18 -16.91 -0.66
N VAL A 399 -7.60 -16.26 -1.74
CA VAL A 399 -8.96 -16.38 -2.30
C VAL A 399 -8.85 -16.95 -3.72
N THR A 400 -9.17 -18.23 -3.88
CA THR A 400 -9.27 -18.89 -5.19
C THR A 400 -10.54 -18.44 -5.93
N GLY A 401 -10.52 -18.43 -7.26
CA GLY A 401 -11.71 -18.10 -8.06
C GLY A 401 -11.35 -17.57 -9.44
N ARG A 402 -12.30 -16.82 -10.05
CA ARG A 402 -12.09 -16.16 -11.34
C ARG A 402 -11.18 -14.95 -11.16
N SER A 403 -9.94 -15.09 -11.61
CA SER A 403 -8.86 -14.12 -11.42
C SER A 403 -9.22 -12.71 -11.89
N ALA A 404 -9.78 -12.58 -13.10
CA ALA A 404 -10.18 -11.30 -13.67
C ALA A 404 -11.32 -10.61 -12.88
N GLU A 405 -12.26 -11.38 -12.33
CA GLU A 405 -13.34 -10.86 -11.50
C GLU A 405 -12.79 -10.35 -10.17
N LEU A 406 -12.01 -11.18 -9.47
CA LEU A 406 -11.44 -10.87 -8.17
C LEU A 406 -10.43 -9.72 -8.25
N ALA A 407 -9.68 -9.61 -9.36
CA ALA A 407 -8.80 -8.48 -9.66
C ALA A 407 -9.58 -7.16 -9.69
N GLY A 408 -10.73 -7.12 -10.38
CA GLY A 408 -11.60 -5.93 -10.41
C GLY A 408 -12.20 -5.59 -9.05
N VAL A 409 -12.50 -6.60 -8.22
CA VAL A 409 -12.94 -6.37 -6.83
C VAL A 409 -11.83 -5.72 -6.00
N LEU A 410 -10.60 -6.25 -6.07
CA LEU A 410 -9.45 -5.68 -5.36
C LEU A 410 -9.12 -4.26 -5.83
N ALA A 411 -9.19 -4.01 -7.14
CA ALA A 411 -8.98 -2.68 -7.73
C ALA A 411 -9.95 -1.63 -7.19
N LYS A 412 -11.22 -1.99 -7.01
CA LYS A 412 -12.27 -1.09 -6.48
C LYS A 412 -12.31 -0.98 -4.96
N HIS A 413 -11.50 -1.73 -4.23
CA HIS A 413 -11.59 -1.79 -2.77
C HIS A 413 -10.83 -0.61 -2.14
N ASP A 414 -11.51 0.19 -1.32
CA ASP A 414 -10.91 1.39 -0.71
C ASP A 414 -9.91 1.05 0.40
N ASP A 415 -10.14 -0.06 1.12
CA ASP A 415 -9.18 -0.58 2.12
C ASP A 415 -8.03 -1.42 1.52
N VAL A 416 -7.71 -1.30 0.23
CA VAL A 416 -6.49 -1.88 -0.36
C VAL A 416 -5.53 -0.75 -0.71
N ASP A 417 -4.29 -0.80 -0.21
CA ASP A 417 -3.29 0.27 -0.40
C ASP A 417 -2.46 0.10 -1.67
N GLY A 418 -2.27 -1.16 -2.09
CA GLY A 418 -1.52 -1.51 -3.30
C GLY A 418 -2.09 -2.75 -3.98
N LEU A 419 -1.97 -2.82 -5.31
CA LEU A 419 -2.46 -3.92 -6.12
C LEU A 419 -1.40 -4.37 -7.13
N TRP A 420 -1.03 -5.64 -7.09
CA TRP A 420 -0.09 -6.25 -8.02
C TRP A 420 -0.85 -7.22 -8.93
N VAL A 421 -0.81 -7.01 -10.26
CA VAL A 421 -1.61 -7.79 -11.21
C VAL A 421 -0.74 -8.34 -12.33
N PHE A 422 -0.55 -9.66 -12.32
CA PHE A 422 0.20 -10.38 -13.36
C PHE A 422 -0.77 -11.27 -14.14
N ALA A 423 -1.55 -10.64 -15.01
CA ALA A 423 -2.61 -11.26 -15.80
C ALA A 423 -2.50 -10.84 -17.28
N ASP A 424 -3.51 -11.17 -18.07
CA ASP A 424 -3.64 -10.69 -19.45
C ASP A 424 -3.82 -9.16 -19.52
N ALA A 425 -3.62 -8.60 -20.72
CA ALA A 425 -3.62 -7.15 -20.92
C ALA A 425 -4.95 -6.46 -20.57
N GLU A 426 -6.08 -7.13 -20.79
CA GLU A 426 -7.41 -6.58 -20.50
C GLU A 426 -7.64 -6.50 -18.99
N THR A 427 -7.33 -7.59 -18.28
CA THR A 427 -7.41 -7.63 -16.81
C THR A 427 -6.50 -6.58 -16.17
N CYS A 428 -5.25 -6.45 -16.64
CA CYS A 428 -4.31 -5.43 -16.18
C CYS A 428 -4.83 -4.00 -16.39
N ALA A 429 -5.25 -3.66 -17.61
CA ALA A 429 -5.74 -2.32 -17.93
C ALA A 429 -7.00 -1.97 -17.13
N LYS A 430 -7.90 -2.94 -16.95
CA LYS A 430 -9.10 -2.76 -16.13
C LYS A 430 -8.76 -2.54 -14.66
N ALA A 431 -7.82 -3.30 -14.10
CA ALA A 431 -7.41 -3.13 -12.72
C ALA A 431 -6.79 -1.75 -12.46
N GLU A 432 -5.97 -1.24 -13.39
CA GLU A 432 -5.43 0.12 -13.33
C GLU A 432 -6.55 1.18 -13.40
N ALA A 433 -7.45 1.07 -14.37
CA ALA A 433 -8.56 2.01 -14.54
C ALA A 433 -9.53 2.02 -13.35
N GLU A 434 -9.78 0.87 -12.73
CA GLU A 434 -10.69 0.73 -11.59
C GLU A 434 -10.04 1.13 -10.24
N SER A 435 -8.71 1.31 -10.20
CA SER A 435 -7.96 1.71 -8.99
C SER A 435 -7.94 3.22 -8.72
N VAL A 436 -8.58 4.02 -9.58
CA VAL A 436 -8.61 5.50 -9.45
C VAL A 436 -9.42 6.00 -8.25
N GLY A 437 -10.25 5.15 -7.63
CA GLY A 437 -11.14 5.55 -6.53
C GLY A 437 -10.39 6.09 -5.30
N ASN A 438 -9.36 5.38 -4.84
CA ASN A 438 -8.53 5.78 -3.69
C ASN A 438 -7.06 6.05 -4.08
N LEU A 439 -6.76 6.08 -5.38
CA LEU A 439 -5.41 6.26 -5.95
C LEU A 439 -4.37 5.25 -5.45
N LYS A 440 -4.78 4.02 -5.09
CA LYS A 440 -3.86 2.94 -4.70
C LYS A 440 -2.78 2.69 -5.75
N ARG A 441 -1.59 2.29 -5.31
CA ARG A 441 -0.49 1.95 -6.20
C ARG A 441 -0.79 0.66 -6.97
N VAL A 442 -0.69 0.70 -8.29
CA VAL A 442 -0.84 -0.50 -9.12
C VAL A 442 0.49 -0.89 -9.74
N TRP A 443 0.86 -2.16 -9.63
CA TRP A 443 1.98 -2.74 -10.36
C TRP A 443 1.48 -3.87 -11.24
N SER A 444 1.61 -3.68 -12.54
CA SER A 444 1.02 -4.57 -13.54
C SER A 444 2.09 -5.25 -14.40
N GLY A 445 1.85 -6.51 -14.76
CA GLY A 445 2.61 -7.25 -15.78
C GLY A 445 2.29 -6.82 -17.22
N ASN A 446 1.32 -5.94 -17.43
CA ASN A 446 0.92 -5.39 -18.73
C ASN A 446 0.64 -6.46 -19.80
N GLY A 447 -0.01 -7.57 -19.41
CA GLY A 447 -0.32 -8.67 -20.31
C GLY A 447 0.88 -9.53 -20.72
N ARG A 448 2.05 -9.36 -20.09
CA ARG A 448 3.25 -10.15 -20.37
C ARG A 448 3.54 -11.09 -19.20
N GLY A 449 3.89 -12.33 -19.53
CA GLY A 449 4.46 -13.26 -18.58
C GLY A 449 5.81 -12.77 -18.07
N ILE A 450 6.27 -13.37 -16.99
CA ILE A 450 7.61 -13.16 -16.45
C ILE A 450 8.29 -14.52 -16.40
N ASP A 451 9.56 -14.57 -16.79
CA ASP A 451 10.41 -15.71 -16.52
C ASP A 451 10.78 -15.69 -15.03
N TRP A 452 9.92 -16.28 -14.21
CA TRP A 452 10.07 -16.29 -12.76
C TRP A 452 11.32 -17.03 -12.27
N ALA A 453 11.89 -17.89 -13.11
CA ALA A 453 13.12 -18.62 -12.84
C ALA A 453 14.39 -17.76 -12.99
N SER A 454 14.28 -16.58 -13.61
CA SER A 454 15.39 -15.65 -13.76
C SER A 454 15.66 -14.90 -12.44
N ASP A 455 16.94 -14.69 -12.14
CA ASP A 455 17.38 -13.85 -11.01
C ASP A 455 16.86 -12.41 -11.10
N GLU A 456 16.58 -11.91 -12.31
CA GLU A 456 16.00 -10.58 -12.54
C GLU A 456 14.54 -10.48 -12.06
N ALA A 457 13.87 -11.61 -11.84
CA ALA A 457 12.52 -11.67 -11.30
C ALA A 457 12.48 -11.58 -9.77
N ALA A 458 13.55 -11.12 -9.10
CA ALA A 458 13.67 -11.06 -7.63
C ALA A 458 14.39 -9.79 -7.12
N GLY A 459 14.60 -9.72 -5.80
CA GLY A 459 15.49 -8.75 -5.15
C GLY A 459 14.89 -7.38 -4.92
N ASP A 460 15.76 -6.36 -4.85
CA ASP A 460 15.41 -4.98 -4.47
C ASP A 460 14.26 -4.38 -5.29
N ALA A 461 14.15 -4.72 -6.57
CA ALA A 461 13.09 -4.18 -7.42
C ALA A 461 11.69 -4.55 -6.90
N PHE A 462 11.55 -5.75 -6.32
CA PHE A 462 10.30 -6.22 -5.73
C PHE A 462 10.09 -5.61 -4.33
N LEU A 463 11.16 -5.51 -3.52
CA LEU A 463 11.09 -4.86 -2.21
C LEU A 463 10.68 -3.39 -2.31
N ARG A 464 11.17 -2.65 -3.32
CA ARG A 464 10.74 -1.27 -3.60
C ARG A 464 9.26 -1.13 -3.93
N ARG A 465 8.65 -2.16 -4.55
CA ARG A 465 7.19 -2.19 -4.79
C ARG A 465 6.40 -2.43 -3.50
N ALA A 466 7.04 -3.00 -2.49
CA ALA A 466 6.45 -3.37 -1.20
C ALA A 466 6.66 -2.31 -0.10
N VAL A 467 7.30 -1.17 -0.39
CA VAL A 467 7.49 -0.10 0.59
C VAL A 467 7.06 1.26 0.05
N GLU A 468 6.71 2.15 0.97
CA GLU A 468 6.69 3.61 0.83
C GLU A 468 7.99 4.20 1.40
N VAL A 469 8.45 5.32 0.83
CA VAL A 469 9.56 6.09 1.42
C VAL A 469 8.99 7.24 2.23
N LYS A 470 9.29 7.31 3.52
CA LYS A 470 8.97 8.45 4.39
C LYS A 470 10.23 9.23 4.70
N ASN A 471 10.28 10.49 4.33
CA ASN A 471 11.39 11.39 4.64
C ASN A 471 11.14 12.14 5.95
N VAL A 472 11.88 11.80 7.01
CA VAL A 472 11.80 12.45 8.32
C VAL A 472 12.97 13.41 8.49
N TRP A 473 12.69 14.70 8.52
CA TRP A 473 13.67 15.75 8.75
C TRP A 473 13.86 15.96 10.23
N VAL A 474 15.11 15.81 10.69
CA VAL A 474 15.46 15.95 12.10
C VAL A 474 16.59 16.97 12.27
N PRO A 475 16.56 17.82 13.31
CA PRO A 475 17.68 18.69 13.65
C PRO A 475 18.97 17.88 13.82
N TYR A 476 20.07 18.36 13.23
CA TYR A 476 21.36 17.68 13.30
C TYR A 476 22.51 18.68 13.11
N GLY A 477 23.43 18.70 14.09
CA GLY A 477 24.56 19.64 14.14
C GLY A 477 24.15 21.04 14.60
N ASP A 478 25.02 21.66 15.41
CA ASP A 478 24.91 23.05 15.91
C ASP A 478 25.71 24.06 15.08
#